data_AF-A0A9X0CM76-F1
#
_entry.id   AF-A0A9X0CM76-F1
#
_cell.length_a   1.000
_cell.length_b   1.000
_cell.length_c   1.000
_cell.angle_alpha   90.00
_cell.angle_beta   90.00
_cell.angle_gamma   90.00
#
_symmetry.space_group_name_H-M   'P 1'
#
loop_
_entity.id
_entity.type
_entity.pdbx_description
1 polymer ?
#
loop_
_entity_poly.entity_id
_entity_poly.type
_entity_poly.pdbx_seq_one_letter_code
_entity_poly.pdbx_strand_id
1 'polypeptide(L)'
;MLAFRYALSEFKAEGGVDGRANRYMENCQVLQDGMRKLGFKKFLDDTHEGYIITSYYNPSHPNYNFEEFYNRLNDKDQVIYPGKVSNADCFRIGNIGKLYPADMEHLLKCIEEVLGEMGHEALLHNFRPTYFLDKGETIEAWAKLIPEPWEDNRLINPSSGGQEGGGQFPLDRKKTNDKGGTQLHKVVISVKALHIDNYMSMKFYRNLVILFRLSETASDVLFRIEAFSEDQTCVTLKAETNVTVGCPLSRHLILRGKPIRCDGFKNYSFVIPSYQQKRIFSANREVSDKTVEYDLLKLGCPYSVQNNKAFKPGIDLYDGETFVKEVDVNYVLWEQHGRTGYKYSATMKEAGCISEAQSWEKMTKAMQVPSMESAWNKENYQSCFKESSNDPVAAANLDQPYEILNSSQAASHIVWYDVGTFVFTLKVIDPDFSLCNLTVEFGVQVYGTRSVMEEIPTFVVLGSSCLTIIILLLSGYYTAVLCSD
;
A
#
# COMPACT_ATOMS: atom_id res chain seq x y z
N MET A 1 -36.15 52.25 4.48
CA MET A 1 -36.50 51.37 3.34
C MET A 1 -35.84 51.75 1.99
N LEU A 2 -35.37 53.00 1.79
CA LEU A 2 -34.69 53.40 0.54
C LEU A 2 -33.42 52.57 0.24
N ALA A 3 -32.56 52.34 1.24
CA ALA A 3 -31.34 51.54 1.08
C ALA A 3 -31.60 50.09 0.66
N PHE A 4 -32.61 49.43 1.25
CA PHE A 4 -32.96 48.05 0.88
C PHE A 4 -33.49 47.94 -0.55
N ARG A 5 -34.29 48.93 -1.00
CA ARG A 5 -34.73 49.00 -2.40
C ARG A 5 -33.55 49.12 -3.36
N TYR A 6 -32.54 49.92 -3.03
CA TYR A 6 -31.33 50.05 -3.83
C TYR A 6 -30.49 48.75 -3.82
N ALA A 7 -30.35 48.09 -2.68
CA ALA A 7 -29.70 46.79 -2.57
C ALA A 7 -30.40 45.71 -3.44
N LEU A 8 -31.73 45.75 -3.55
CA LEU A 8 -32.48 44.87 -4.44
C LEU A 8 -32.24 45.18 -5.92
N SER A 9 -32.02 46.45 -6.31
CA SER A 9 -31.62 46.76 -7.69
C SER A 9 -30.20 46.28 -8.01
N GLU A 10 -29.24 46.47 -7.11
CA GLU A 10 -27.88 45.96 -7.30
C GLU A 10 -27.87 44.42 -7.33
N PHE A 11 -28.64 43.76 -6.47
CA PHE A 11 -28.82 42.31 -6.48
C PHE A 11 -29.36 41.79 -7.81
N LYS A 12 -30.35 42.47 -8.39
CA LYS A 12 -30.88 42.11 -9.71
C LYS A 12 -29.85 42.33 -10.82
N ALA A 13 -29.11 43.45 -10.77
CA ALA A 13 -28.06 43.76 -11.75
C ALA A 13 -26.90 42.75 -11.70
N GLU A 14 -26.60 42.20 -10.53
CA GLU A 14 -25.60 41.15 -10.32
C GLU A 14 -26.02 39.77 -10.84
N GLY A 15 -27.28 39.60 -11.28
CA GLY A 15 -27.81 38.31 -11.73
C GLY A 15 -28.63 37.56 -10.66
N GLY A 16 -29.12 38.26 -9.65
CA GLY A 16 -29.98 37.69 -8.62
C GLY A 16 -29.25 36.67 -7.74
N VAL A 17 -29.97 35.60 -7.37
CA VAL A 17 -29.44 34.58 -6.44
C VAL A 17 -28.22 33.89 -7.05
N ASP A 18 -28.30 33.44 -8.30
CA ASP A 18 -27.25 32.66 -8.93
C ASP A 18 -25.95 33.46 -9.10
N GLY A 19 -26.06 34.70 -9.60
CA GLY A 19 -24.90 35.58 -9.76
C GLY A 19 -24.18 35.87 -8.44
N ARG A 20 -24.94 36.19 -7.39
CA ARG A 20 -24.38 36.47 -6.07
C ARG A 20 -23.84 35.21 -5.38
N ALA A 21 -24.53 34.08 -5.50
CA ALA A 21 -24.08 32.80 -4.96
C ALA A 21 -22.76 32.37 -5.60
N ASN A 22 -22.61 32.52 -6.92
CA ASN A 22 -21.37 32.22 -7.63
C ASN A 22 -20.20 33.04 -7.07
N ARG A 23 -20.38 34.36 -6.88
CA ARG A 23 -19.34 35.20 -6.28
C ARG A 23 -19.00 34.80 -4.85
N TYR A 24 -20.01 34.49 -4.03
CA TYR A 24 -19.75 34.04 -2.65
C TYR A 24 -19.00 32.70 -2.61
N MET A 25 -19.34 31.76 -3.50
CA MET A 25 -18.60 30.50 -3.63
C MET A 25 -17.16 30.72 -4.06
N GLU A 26 -16.92 31.59 -5.04
CA GLU A 26 -15.56 31.93 -5.50
C GLU A 26 -14.73 32.60 -4.39
N ASN A 27 -15.31 33.59 -3.70
CA ASN A 27 -14.66 34.21 -2.54
C ASN A 27 -14.32 33.19 -1.45
N CYS A 28 -15.27 32.30 -1.15
CA CYS A 28 -15.08 31.23 -0.17
C CYS A 28 -13.93 30.31 -0.56
N GLN A 29 -13.86 29.91 -1.83
CA GLN A 29 -12.80 29.05 -2.33
C GLN A 29 -11.42 29.72 -2.23
N VAL A 30 -11.29 30.97 -2.70
CA VAL A 30 -10.03 31.74 -2.60
C VAL A 30 -9.57 31.86 -1.15
N LEU A 31 -10.48 32.22 -0.25
CA LEU A 31 -10.21 32.34 1.18
C LEU A 31 -9.78 31.00 1.79
N GLN A 32 -10.51 29.92 1.53
CA GLN A 32 -10.22 28.60 2.09
C GLN A 32 -8.87 28.07 1.59
N ASP A 33 -8.56 28.22 0.31
CA ASP A 33 -7.28 27.79 -0.26
C ASP A 33 -6.12 28.63 0.28
N GLY A 34 -6.30 29.94 0.44
CA GLY A 34 -5.30 30.82 1.03
C GLY A 34 -5.05 30.53 2.51
N MET A 35 -6.10 30.45 3.32
CA MET A 35 -6.00 30.14 4.75
C MET A 35 -5.35 28.76 4.98
N ARG A 36 -5.66 27.77 4.13
CA ARG A 36 -5.00 26.45 4.16
C ARG A 36 -3.50 26.56 3.84
N LYS A 37 -3.11 27.37 2.86
CA LYS A 37 -1.68 27.64 2.54
C LYS A 37 -0.94 28.33 3.69
N LEU A 38 -1.64 29.18 4.45
CA LEU A 38 -1.14 29.84 5.66
C LEU A 38 -1.15 28.93 6.90
N GLY A 39 -1.62 27.68 6.78
CA GLY A 39 -1.58 26.68 7.87
C GLY A 39 -2.79 26.69 8.80
N PHE A 40 -3.83 27.48 8.53
CA PHE A 40 -5.05 27.46 9.33
C PHE A 40 -5.91 26.23 9.02
N LYS A 41 -6.53 25.67 10.07
CA LYS A 41 -7.44 24.54 9.98
C LYS A 41 -8.89 25.01 10.17
N LYS A 42 -9.78 24.60 9.27
CA LYS A 42 -11.22 24.81 9.40
C LYS A 42 -11.79 24.00 10.57
N PHE A 43 -12.83 24.52 11.20
CA PHE A 43 -13.54 23.85 12.29
C PHE A 43 -14.46 22.74 11.78
N LEU A 44 -15.21 23.01 10.71
CA LEU A 44 -16.09 22.04 10.06
C LEU A 44 -15.41 21.42 8.84
N ASP A 45 -15.81 20.20 8.52
CA ASP A 45 -15.43 19.52 7.29
C ASP A 45 -16.26 20.04 6.09
N ASP A 46 -15.83 19.66 4.89
CA ASP A 46 -16.42 20.16 3.65
C ASP A 46 -17.88 19.70 3.43
N THR A 47 -18.34 18.67 4.16
CA THR A 47 -19.67 18.09 4.00
C THR A 47 -20.76 18.88 4.73
N HIS A 48 -20.41 19.72 5.70
CA HIS A 48 -21.36 20.48 6.53
C HIS A 48 -21.24 22.00 6.40
N GLU A 49 -20.26 22.52 5.65
CA GLU A 49 -20.07 23.96 5.48
C GLU A 49 -20.88 24.58 4.34
N GLY A 50 -21.42 25.78 4.59
CA GLY A 50 -21.89 26.67 3.54
C GLY A 50 -20.78 27.62 3.06
N TYR A 51 -21.06 28.39 2.02
CA TYR A 51 -20.09 29.33 1.40
C TYR A 51 -20.22 30.79 1.88
N ILE A 52 -20.82 31.02 3.06
CA ILE A 52 -21.14 32.37 3.57
C ILE A 52 -20.13 32.87 4.62
N ILE A 53 -19.66 31.96 5.48
CA ILE A 53 -18.73 32.25 6.56
C ILE A 53 -17.99 30.97 6.92
N THR A 54 -16.70 31.07 7.17
CA THR A 54 -15.86 29.92 7.54
C THR A 54 -15.30 30.11 8.94
N SER A 55 -15.30 29.04 9.73
CA SER A 55 -14.74 29.05 11.10
C SER A 55 -13.38 28.36 11.09
N TYR A 56 -12.38 28.99 11.68
CA TYR A 56 -11.02 28.47 11.79
C TYR A 56 -10.64 28.31 13.26
N TYR A 57 -9.89 27.25 13.57
CA TYR A 57 -9.28 27.11 14.89
C TYR A 57 -8.27 28.24 15.12
N ASN A 58 -8.23 28.78 16.35
CA ASN A 58 -7.10 29.61 16.76
C ASN A 58 -5.81 28.76 16.71
N PRO A 59 -4.70 29.29 16.19
CA PRO A 59 -3.39 28.68 16.32
C PRO A 59 -3.06 28.33 17.78
N SER A 60 -2.50 27.15 18.01
CA SER A 60 -2.07 26.69 19.34
C SER A 60 -0.73 27.28 19.79
N HIS A 61 -0.21 28.27 19.06
CA HIS A 61 1.09 28.86 19.34
C HIS A 61 1.03 29.69 20.63
N PRO A 62 2.01 29.57 21.56
CA PRO A 62 1.97 30.28 22.85
C PRO A 62 1.85 31.80 22.74
N ASN A 63 2.39 32.38 21.65
CA ASN A 63 2.32 33.82 21.40
C ASN A 63 1.09 34.25 20.59
N TYR A 64 0.19 33.33 20.19
CA TYR A 64 -0.99 33.72 19.43
C TYR A 64 -2.07 34.24 20.37
N ASN A 65 -2.48 35.49 20.16
CA ASN A 65 -3.60 36.12 20.85
C ASN A 65 -4.59 36.67 19.81
N PHE A 66 -5.86 36.24 19.88
CA PHE A 66 -6.88 36.64 18.91
C PHE A 66 -7.16 38.15 18.95
N GLU A 67 -7.13 38.79 20.12
CA GLU A 67 -7.39 40.21 20.26
C GLU A 67 -6.30 41.03 19.57
N GLU A 68 -5.03 40.66 19.74
CA GLU A 68 -3.92 41.29 19.02
C GLU A 68 -4.00 41.05 17.51
N PHE A 69 -4.27 39.82 17.09
CA PHE A 69 -4.45 39.46 15.68
C PHE A 69 -5.58 40.27 15.02
N TYR A 70 -6.72 40.39 15.72
CA TYR A 70 -7.85 41.20 15.28
C TYR A 70 -7.49 42.68 15.17
N ASN A 71 -6.84 43.25 16.20
CA ASN A 71 -6.52 44.67 16.23
C ASN A 71 -5.58 45.06 15.08
N ARG A 72 -4.54 44.26 14.81
CA ARG A 72 -3.60 44.51 13.71
C ARG A 72 -4.22 44.35 12.32
N LEU A 73 -5.15 43.39 12.16
CA LEU A 73 -5.93 43.29 10.93
C LEU A 73 -6.85 44.49 10.75
N ASN A 74 -7.50 44.92 11.84
CA ASN A 74 -8.37 46.08 11.84
C ASN A 74 -7.60 47.38 11.52
N ASP A 75 -6.35 47.51 11.95
CA ASP A 75 -5.45 48.61 11.56
C ASP A 75 -5.11 48.61 10.06
N LYS A 76 -5.30 47.47 9.38
CA LYS A 76 -5.19 47.31 7.91
C LYS A 76 -6.56 47.29 7.22
N ASP A 77 -7.59 47.84 7.88
CA ASP A 77 -8.99 47.89 7.42
C ASP A 77 -9.63 46.50 7.17
N GLN A 78 -9.10 45.45 7.82
CA GLN A 78 -9.61 44.08 7.72
C GLN A 78 -10.32 43.67 9.02
N VAL A 79 -11.65 43.53 8.98
CA VAL A 79 -12.45 43.18 10.16
C VAL A 79 -12.87 41.70 10.12
N ILE A 80 -12.41 40.93 11.11
CA ILE A 80 -12.78 39.51 11.30
C ILE A 80 -13.65 39.31 12.55
N TYR A 81 -14.25 38.13 12.72
CA TYR A 81 -15.20 37.87 13.82
C TYR A 81 -14.64 36.90 14.85
N PRO A 82 -14.85 37.13 16.16
CA PRO A 82 -14.57 36.12 17.17
C PRO A 82 -15.48 34.88 16.97
N GLY A 83 -14.96 33.71 17.33
CA GLY A 83 -15.75 32.49 17.43
C GLY A 83 -16.71 32.56 18.62
N LYS A 84 -17.89 31.98 18.45
CA LYS A 84 -18.92 31.90 19.50
C LYS A 84 -19.33 30.44 19.75
N VAL A 85 -18.35 29.53 19.69
CA VAL A 85 -18.55 28.10 19.88
C VAL A 85 -18.04 27.74 21.27
N SER A 86 -18.89 27.16 22.11
CA SER A 86 -18.60 26.94 23.55
C SER A 86 -17.50 25.92 23.84
N ASN A 87 -17.14 25.09 22.85
CA ASN A 87 -16.27 23.93 23.03
C ASN A 87 -14.98 23.99 22.19
N ALA A 88 -14.71 25.08 21.48
CA ALA A 88 -13.50 25.25 20.68
C ALA A 88 -13.12 26.72 20.51
N ASP A 89 -11.85 27.04 20.77
CA ASP A 89 -11.29 28.36 20.52
C ASP A 89 -11.10 28.57 19.01
N CYS A 90 -11.98 29.37 18.43
CA CYS A 90 -12.04 29.62 17.00
C CYS A 90 -12.26 31.11 16.72
N PHE A 91 -12.04 31.48 15.46
CA PHE A 91 -12.47 32.75 14.88
C PHE A 91 -13.16 32.49 13.55
N ARG A 92 -13.79 33.52 12.98
CA ARG A 92 -14.60 33.41 11.77
C ARG A 92 -14.26 34.52 10.78
N ILE A 93 -14.27 34.15 9.50
CA ILE A 93 -14.13 35.09 8.39
C ILE A 93 -15.34 34.94 7.49
N GLY A 94 -16.09 36.03 7.33
CA GLY A 94 -17.21 36.14 6.38
C GLY A 94 -16.71 36.61 5.03
N ASN A 95 -17.40 36.21 3.97
CA ASN A 95 -17.00 36.52 2.57
C ASN A 95 -18.18 37.07 1.73
N ILE A 96 -19.19 37.62 2.42
CA ILE A 96 -20.43 38.17 1.84
C ILE A 96 -20.46 39.71 1.84
N GLY A 97 -21.41 40.28 1.11
CA GLY A 97 -21.54 41.73 0.96
C GLY A 97 -20.86 42.22 -0.31
N LYS A 98 -20.25 43.41 -0.26
CA LYS A 98 -19.53 44.02 -1.40
C LYS A 98 -18.05 43.59 -1.40
N LEU A 99 -17.83 42.28 -1.43
CA LEU A 99 -16.52 41.64 -1.43
C LEU A 99 -16.34 40.77 -2.68
N TYR A 100 -15.17 40.78 -3.28
CA TYR A 100 -14.83 40.06 -4.50
C TYR A 100 -13.56 39.22 -4.27
N PRO A 101 -13.18 38.34 -5.21
CA PRO A 101 -12.01 37.48 -5.03
C PRO A 101 -10.72 38.25 -4.70
N ALA A 102 -10.53 39.41 -5.33
CA ALA A 102 -9.39 40.30 -5.06
C ALA A 102 -9.36 40.82 -3.60
N ASP A 103 -10.52 41.02 -2.96
CA ASP A 103 -10.59 41.40 -1.55
C ASP A 103 -10.17 40.24 -0.64
N MET A 104 -10.49 38.99 -1.02
CA MET A 104 -10.04 37.81 -0.29
C MET A 104 -8.53 37.62 -0.41
N GLU A 105 -7.97 37.83 -1.61
CA GLU A 105 -6.51 37.83 -1.82
C GLU A 105 -5.82 38.93 -1.00
N HIS A 106 -6.41 40.11 -0.94
CA HIS A 106 -5.90 41.22 -0.13
C HIS A 106 -5.93 40.89 1.37
N LEU A 107 -7.06 40.37 1.87
CA LEU A 107 -7.18 39.91 3.25
C LEU A 107 -6.12 38.85 3.59
N LEU A 108 -5.91 37.87 2.73
CA LEU A 108 -4.91 36.83 2.92
C LEU A 108 -3.49 37.41 3.03
N LYS A 109 -3.16 38.41 2.20
CA LYS A 109 -1.89 39.14 2.30
C LYS A 109 -1.77 39.91 3.62
N CYS A 110 -2.84 40.59 4.07
CA CYS A 110 -2.84 41.25 5.37
C CYS A 110 -2.68 40.26 6.53
N ILE A 111 -3.31 39.09 6.45
CA ILE A 111 -3.13 38.01 7.44
C ILE A 111 -1.68 37.56 7.48
N GLU A 112 -1.06 37.31 6.33
CA GLU A 112 0.36 36.93 6.24
C GLU A 112 1.27 38.02 6.86
N GLU A 113 1.03 39.30 6.55
CA GLU A 113 1.75 40.43 7.14
C GLU A 113 1.57 40.52 8.66
N VAL A 114 0.34 40.43 9.16
CA VAL A 114 0.05 40.51 10.60
C VAL A 114 0.68 39.35 11.37
N LEU A 115 0.66 38.13 10.81
CA LEU A 115 1.36 37.00 11.40
C LEU A 115 2.87 37.30 11.52
N GLY A 116 3.47 37.86 10.47
CA GLY A 116 4.87 38.33 10.52
C GLY A 116 5.11 39.40 11.60
N GLU A 117 4.25 40.40 11.70
CA GLU A 117 4.37 41.48 12.71
C GLU A 117 4.19 41.01 14.16
N MET A 118 3.41 39.95 14.37
CA MET A 118 3.21 39.33 15.68
C MET A 118 4.38 38.41 16.10
N GLY A 119 5.48 38.40 15.34
CA GLY A 119 6.62 37.54 15.62
C GLY A 119 6.30 36.06 15.40
N HIS A 120 5.31 35.75 14.57
CA HIS A 120 5.01 34.37 14.21
C HIS A 120 5.91 33.92 13.07
N GLU A 121 7.14 33.62 13.42
CA GLU A 121 8.00 32.83 12.56
C GLU A 121 7.41 31.43 12.44
N ALA A 122 6.97 31.06 11.23
CA ALA A 122 6.35 29.77 11.00
C ALA A 122 7.36 28.79 10.38
N LEU A 123 7.62 27.68 11.09
CA LEU A 123 8.21 26.49 10.51
C LEU A 123 7.08 25.63 9.90
N LEU A 124 6.70 25.92 8.65
CA LEU A 124 5.76 25.08 7.91
C LEU A 124 6.40 23.73 7.59
N HIS A 125 5.67 22.63 7.71
CA HIS A 125 6.17 21.30 7.36
C HIS A 125 5.03 20.35 6.96
N ASN A 126 5.37 19.23 6.31
CA ASN A 126 4.41 18.14 6.03
C ASN A 126 4.58 16.93 6.97
N PHE A 127 5.33 17.07 8.08
CA PHE A 127 5.55 15.97 9.01
C PHE A 127 4.24 15.37 9.52
N ARG A 128 4.12 14.05 9.44
CA ARG A 128 3.12 13.27 10.17
C ARG A 128 3.64 12.98 11.58
N PRO A 129 2.77 12.70 12.56
CA PRO A 129 3.22 12.35 13.92
C PRO A 129 4.19 11.16 13.92
N THR A 130 3.89 10.15 13.11
CA THR A 130 4.71 8.96 12.93
C THR A 130 4.70 8.53 11.47
N TYR A 131 5.85 8.05 10.99
CA TYR A 131 5.98 7.30 9.76
C TYR A 131 6.51 5.90 10.05
N PHE A 132 6.13 4.95 9.20
CA PHE A 132 6.68 3.59 9.21
C PHE A 132 7.44 3.35 7.91
N LEU A 133 8.60 2.71 8.01
CA LEU A 133 9.44 2.33 6.88
C LEU A 133 9.80 0.86 6.95
N ASP A 134 9.57 0.17 5.84
CA ASP A 134 10.10 -1.15 5.59
C ASP A 134 11.30 -1.10 4.64
N LYS A 135 11.92 -2.26 4.40
CA LYS A 135 13.14 -2.41 3.60
C LYS A 135 12.96 -1.81 2.20
N GLY A 136 13.88 -0.90 1.83
CA GLY A 136 13.90 -0.24 0.53
C GLY A 136 12.89 0.89 0.32
N GLU A 137 11.99 1.17 1.28
CA GLU A 137 11.02 2.27 1.18
C GLU A 137 11.66 3.64 1.41
N THR A 138 10.96 4.71 0.96
CA THR A 138 11.41 6.09 1.13
C THR A 138 10.25 7.02 1.47
N ILE A 139 10.43 7.84 2.50
CA ILE A 139 9.53 8.95 2.84
C ILE A 139 10.12 10.23 2.27
N GLU A 140 9.27 11.12 1.77
CA GLU A 140 9.63 12.50 1.46
C GLU A 140 8.98 13.47 2.45
N ALA A 141 9.80 14.06 3.32
CA ALA A 141 9.34 15.05 4.29
C ALA A 141 9.99 16.41 4.02
N TRP A 142 9.24 17.49 4.21
CA TRP A 142 9.71 18.86 4.03
C TRP A 142 9.35 19.77 5.19
N ALA A 143 10.23 20.74 5.41
CA ALA A 143 10.01 21.90 6.26
C ALA A 143 10.46 23.17 5.51
N LYS A 144 9.83 24.29 5.84
CA LYS A 144 10.01 25.61 5.24
C LYS A 144 9.87 26.65 6.35
N LEU A 145 10.87 27.51 6.47
CA LEU A 145 10.78 28.72 7.29
C LEU A 145 10.07 29.83 6.48
N ILE A 146 9.13 30.53 7.10
CA ILE A 146 8.59 31.80 6.58
C ILE A 146 9.30 32.92 7.32
N PRO A 147 10.24 33.65 6.66
CA PRO A 147 11.01 34.70 7.32
C PRO A 147 10.19 35.99 7.48
N GLU A 148 10.55 36.79 8.49
CA GLU A 148 10.04 38.16 8.67
C GLU A 148 10.56 39.14 7.62
N PRO A 149 9.89 40.29 7.38
CA PRO A 149 10.32 41.29 6.40
C PRO A 149 11.61 42.05 6.74
N TRP A 150 12.15 41.91 7.97
CA TRP A 150 13.30 42.70 8.44
C TRP A 150 14.34 41.78 9.08
N GLU A 151 15.34 41.38 8.29
CA GLU A 151 16.54 40.59 8.66
C GLU A 151 16.33 39.39 9.60
N ASP A 152 15.83 38.27 9.05
CA ASP A 152 15.91 36.96 9.71
C ASP A 152 17.07 36.12 9.13
N ASN A 153 18.11 35.87 9.95
CA ASN A 153 19.27 35.03 9.63
C ASN A 153 19.16 33.60 10.22
N ARG A 154 17.95 33.04 10.33
CA ARG A 154 17.75 31.67 10.84
C ARG A 154 18.11 30.58 9.82
N LEU A 155 18.72 29.50 10.31
CA LEU A 155 19.12 28.31 9.56
C LEU A 155 18.28 27.09 9.99
N ILE A 156 17.99 26.19 9.05
CA ILE A 156 17.30 24.90 9.32
C ILE A 156 18.33 23.80 9.50
N ASN A 157 18.23 23.02 10.58
CA ASN A 157 19.09 21.87 10.83
C ASN A 157 18.27 20.62 11.14
N PRO A 158 18.34 19.57 10.30
CA PRO A 158 17.80 18.27 10.61
C PRO A 158 18.71 17.52 11.59
N SER A 159 18.08 16.85 12.55
CA SER A 159 18.72 15.98 13.54
C SER A 159 17.91 14.70 13.73
N SER A 160 18.60 13.61 14.03
CA SER A 160 17.99 12.32 14.39
C SER A 160 18.43 11.93 15.80
N GLY A 161 17.47 11.73 16.70
CA GLY A 161 17.69 11.26 18.06
C GLY A 161 17.46 9.75 18.17
N GLY A 162 18.52 9.02 18.51
CA GLY A 162 18.51 7.60 18.89
C GLY A 162 19.77 7.31 19.71
N GLN A 163 19.67 6.44 20.73
CA GLN A 163 20.84 5.95 21.45
C GLN A 163 21.71 5.18 20.44
N GLU A 164 22.97 5.60 20.29
CA GLU A 164 23.95 5.14 19.30
C GLU A 164 23.84 5.78 17.89
N GLY A 165 24.37 7.00 17.75
CA GLY A 165 24.90 7.49 16.46
C GLY A 165 24.24 8.72 15.81
N GLY A 166 23.43 9.51 16.53
CA GLY A 166 22.78 10.70 15.96
C GLY A 166 23.76 11.78 15.48
N GLY A 167 23.82 12.02 14.17
CA GLY A 167 24.59 13.11 13.55
C GLY A 167 23.77 14.39 13.40
N GLN A 168 24.39 15.55 13.65
CA GLN A 168 23.87 16.87 13.27
C GLN A 168 24.31 17.19 11.84
N PHE A 169 23.41 17.70 11.00
CA PHE A 169 23.70 17.99 9.59
C PHE A 169 23.43 19.46 9.24
N PRO A 170 24.39 20.37 9.54
CA PRO A 170 24.22 21.77 9.17
C PRO A 170 24.17 21.94 7.64
N LEU A 171 23.23 22.76 7.16
CA LEU A 171 23.22 23.25 5.78
C LEU A 171 24.30 24.33 5.63
N ASP A 172 25.30 24.08 4.78
CA ASP A 172 26.51 24.91 4.68
C ASP A 172 26.44 25.98 3.58
N ARG A 173 27.11 27.11 3.86
CA ARG A 173 26.97 28.50 3.38
C ARG A 173 27.35 28.78 1.90
N LYS A 174 27.28 27.84 0.97
CA LYS A 174 27.84 28.06 -0.38
C LYS A 174 26.99 29.00 -1.26
N LYS A 175 27.30 30.30 -1.17
CA LYS A 175 27.12 31.39 -2.14
C LYS A 175 26.17 31.06 -3.30
N THR A 176 24.88 31.13 -3.06
CA THR A 176 23.91 31.51 -4.08
C THR A 176 24.06 33.02 -4.28
N ASN A 177 24.87 33.40 -5.28
CA ASN A 177 24.83 34.74 -5.83
C ASN A 177 23.46 34.92 -6.49
N ASP A 178 22.45 35.29 -5.72
CA ASP A 178 21.22 35.83 -6.28
C ASP A 178 20.83 37.07 -5.48
N LYS A 179 20.91 38.21 -6.16
CA LYS A 179 20.50 39.50 -5.62
C LYS A 179 18.98 39.57 -5.72
N GLY A 180 18.31 39.60 -4.56
CA GLY A 180 16.89 39.92 -4.47
C GLY A 180 15.99 38.69 -4.59
N GLY A 181 15.76 38.01 -3.46
CA GLY A 181 14.82 36.91 -3.37
C GLY A 181 15.01 36.15 -2.08
N THR A 182 14.09 36.34 -1.15
CA THR A 182 13.97 35.63 0.13
C THR A 182 14.22 34.13 -0.07
N GLN A 183 15.33 33.59 0.46
CA GLN A 183 15.72 32.20 0.23
C GLN A 183 14.81 31.22 0.97
N LEU A 184 13.94 30.58 0.20
CA LEU A 184 13.08 29.48 0.62
C LEU A 184 13.91 28.23 0.93
N HIS A 185 14.12 27.90 2.20
CA HIS A 185 14.79 26.66 2.61
C HIS A 185 13.78 25.51 2.63
N LYS A 186 13.55 24.86 1.49
CA LYS A 186 12.80 23.58 1.43
C LYS A 186 13.79 22.43 1.65
N VAL A 187 13.71 21.77 2.80
CA VAL A 187 14.45 20.52 3.03
C VAL A 187 13.62 19.36 2.49
N VAL A 188 14.19 18.41 1.75
CA VAL A 188 13.54 17.13 1.42
C VAL A 188 14.37 16.03 2.09
N ILE A 189 13.76 15.30 3.01
CA ILE A 189 14.36 14.14 3.67
C ILE A 189 13.86 12.90 2.95
N SER A 190 14.80 12.08 2.45
CA SER A 190 14.57 10.79 1.80
C SER A 190 15.20 9.69 2.64
N VAL A 191 14.45 9.07 3.54
CA VAL A 191 14.99 8.01 4.39
C VAL A 191 14.96 6.68 3.64
N LYS A 192 16.08 5.95 3.53
CA LYS A 192 16.12 4.64 2.86
C LYS A 192 16.63 3.56 3.81
N ALA A 193 15.82 2.53 4.05
CA ALA A 193 16.23 1.35 4.81
C ALA A 193 17.10 0.44 3.93
N LEU A 194 18.40 0.35 4.22
CA LEU A 194 19.36 -0.52 3.54
C LEU A 194 19.95 -1.52 4.54
N HIS A 195 20.14 -2.78 4.12
CA HIS A 195 20.94 -3.75 4.86
C HIS A 195 22.41 -3.51 4.50
N ILE A 196 23.24 -3.05 5.45
CA ILE A 196 24.68 -2.84 5.22
C ILE A 196 25.45 -3.51 6.36
N ASP A 197 26.29 -4.49 6.02
CA ASP A 197 27.10 -5.26 6.96
C ASP A 197 28.34 -4.53 7.48
N ASN A 198 28.59 -3.28 7.06
CA ASN A 198 29.74 -2.51 7.50
C ASN A 198 29.45 -1.01 7.55
N TYR A 199 29.97 -0.37 8.60
CA TYR A 199 29.95 1.08 8.80
C TYR A 199 30.32 1.83 7.53
N MET A 200 29.36 2.53 6.93
CA MET A 200 29.67 3.57 5.96
C MET A 200 28.60 4.65 6.01
N SER A 201 28.93 5.75 6.67
CA SER A 201 28.26 7.03 6.46
C SER A 201 28.47 7.43 4.99
N MET A 202 27.40 7.43 4.20
CA MET A 202 27.45 7.93 2.82
C MET A 202 26.47 9.09 2.63
N LYS A 203 27.04 10.26 2.32
CA LYS A 203 26.38 11.52 1.96
C LYS A 203 25.89 11.50 0.51
N PHE A 204 24.79 12.19 0.20
CA PHE A 204 24.69 13.01 -1.02
C PHE A 204 23.89 14.30 -0.78
N TYR A 205 24.49 15.44 -1.13
CA TYR A 205 23.94 16.78 -0.97
C TYR A 205 23.04 17.14 -2.16
N ARG A 206 21.73 17.17 -1.90
CA ARG A 206 20.64 17.96 -2.52
C ARG A 206 19.29 17.46 -1.97
N ASN A 207 19.22 16.17 -1.62
CA ASN A 207 18.18 15.49 -0.85
C ASN A 207 18.85 14.79 0.35
N LEU A 208 18.40 15.01 1.58
CA LEU A 208 19.01 14.40 2.77
C LEU A 208 18.64 12.92 2.82
N VAL A 209 19.60 12.01 2.58
CA VAL A 209 19.38 10.56 2.69
C VAL A 209 19.93 10.05 4.01
N ILE A 210 19.05 9.49 4.84
CA ILE A 210 19.40 8.93 6.14
C ILE A 210 19.29 7.42 6.04
N LEU A 211 20.41 6.76 6.31
CA LEU A 211 20.55 5.31 6.23
C LEU A 211 20.50 4.74 7.63
N PHE A 212 19.63 3.75 7.82
CA PHE A 212 19.47 3.06 9.09
C PHE A 212 20.14 1.70 9.07
N ARG A 213 20.81 1.37 10.16
CA ARG A 213 21.19 -0.01 10.45
C ARG A 213 19.93 -0.74 10.90
N LEU A 214 19.50 -1.70 10.10
CA LEU A 214 18.38 -2.56 10.45
C LEU A 214 18.83 -3.57 11.51
N SER A 215 18.38 -3.41 12.75
CA SER A 215 18.31 -4.54 13.70
C SER A 215 17.02 -5.33 13.43
N GLU A 216 16.99 -6.61 13.77
CA GLU A 216 15.78 -7.46 13.63
C GLU A 216 14.57 -6.91 14.42
N THR A 217 14.80 -6.05 15.42
CA THR A 217 13.78 -5.32 16.17
C THR A 217 13.47 -3.96 15.54
N ALA A 218 12.18 -3.59 15.54
CA ALA A 218 11.72 -2.27 15.11
C ALA A 218 12.52 -1.18 15.84
N SER A 219 13.08 -0.25 15.08
CA SER A 219 13.90 0.85 15.59
C SER A 219 13.13 2.14 15.46
N ASP A 220 12.81 2.78 16.57
CA ASP A 220 12.17 4.09 16.60
C ASP A 220 13.24 5.18 16.54
N VAL A 221 13.12 6.06 15.56
CA VAL A 221 14.02 7.19 15.39
C VAL A 221 13.23 8.47 15.44
N LEU A 222 13.51 9.30 16.44
CA LEU A 222 12.94 10.63 16.51
C LEU A 222 13.67 11.51 15.51
N PHE A 223 12.96 11.97 14.49
CA PHE A 223 13.43 13.01 13.60
C PHE A 223 12.96 14.36 14.08
N ARG A 224 13.92 15.28 14.18
CA ARG A 224 13.65 16.65 14.56
C ARG A 224 14.30 17.60 13.58
N ILE A 225 13.51 18.54 13.08
CA ILE A 225 14.01 19.73 12.42
C ILE A 225 13.92 20.89 13.42
N GLU A 226 15.04 21.56 13.62
CA GLU A 226 15.12 22.79 14.40
C GLU A 226 15.51 23.95 13.49
N ALA A 227 14.83 25.10 13.63
CA ALA A 227 15.30 26.37 13.07
C ALA A 227 15.97 27.17 14.18
N PHE A 228 17.18 27.68 13.94
CA PHE A 228 17.97 28.44 14.91
C PHE A 228 18.55 29.71 14.28
N SER A 229 18.77 30.75 15.08
CA SER A 229 19.44 31.98 14.65
C SER A 229 20.95 31.74 14.45
N GLU A 230 21.59 32.45 13.52
CA GLU A 230 23.03 32.29 13.19
C GLU A 230 23.96 32.37 14.42
N ASP A 231 23.54 33.06 15.48
CA ASP A 231 24.25 33.22 16.76
C ASP A 231 23.88 32.17 17.84
N GLN A 232 22.95 31.25 17.55
CA GLN A 232 22.41 30.21 18.45
C GLN A 232 21.78 30.71 19.76
N THR A 233 21.45 32.00 19.86
CA THR A 233 20.97 32.60 21.12
C THR A 233 19.45 32.63 21.27
N CYS A 234 18.68 32.35 20.21
CA CYS A 234 17.23 32.54 20.18
C CYS A 234 16.40 31.24 20.32
N VAL A 235 15.10 31.40 20.63
CA VAL A 235 14.10 30.32 20.73
C VAL A 235 14.05 29.55 19.41
N THR A 236 14.33 28.25 19.48
CA THR A 236 14.35 27.34 18.34
C THR A 236 12.94 26.91 17.98
N LEU A 237 12.48 27.21 16.76
CA LEU A 237 11.28 26.58 16.22
C LEU A 237 11.58 25.11 15.96
N LYS A 238 10.67 24.21 16.34
CA LYS A 238 10.88 22.77 16.24
C LYS A 238 9.71 22.10 15.53
N ALA A 239 10.05 21.22 14.60
CA ALA A 239 9.13 20.25 14.02
C ALA A 239 9.69 18.86 14.28
N GLU A 240 8.86 17.98 14.83
CA GLU A 240 9.26 16.62 15.21
C GLU A 240 8.37 15.59 14.52
N THR A 241 8.95 14.45 14.20
CA THR A 241 8.26 13.28 13.67
C THR A 241 8.99 12.03 14.12
N ASN A 242 8.24 10.97 14.45
CA ASN A 242 8.83 9.67 14.69
C ASN A 242 8.89 8.88 13.39
N VAL A 243 10.03 8.28 13.07
CA VAL A 243 10.13 7.31 11.99
C VAL A 243 10.48 5.98 12.61
N THR A 244 9.55 5.04 12.53
CA THR A 244 9.75 3.66 12.96
C THR A 244 10.19 2.85 11.76
N VAL A 245 11.41 2.30 11.82
CA VAL A 245 11.90 1.36 10.82
C VAL A 245 11.63 -0.05 11.32
N GLY A 246 10.81 -0.80 10.58
CA GLY A 246 10.36 -2.11 11.04
C GLY A 246 9.20 -2.65 10.21
N CYS A 247 8.63 -3.77 10.65
CA CYS A 247 7.43 -4.34 10.05
C CYS A 247 6.17 -3.59 10.56
N PRO A 248 5.40 -2.90 9.70
CA PRO A 248 4.14 -2.29 10.11
C PRO A 248 3.14 -3.37 10.55
N LEU A 249 2.40 -3.13 11.64
CA LEU A 249 1.45 -4.11 12.20
C LEU A 249 0.32 -4.48 11.24
N SER A 250 -0.09 -3.56 10.37
CA SER A 250 -1.14 -3.77 9.38
C SER A 250 -0.63 -4.33 8.06
N ARG A 251 0.68 -4.62 7.95
CA ARG A 251 1.30 -5.09 6.71
C ARG A 251 0.93 -6.54 6.46
N HIS A 252 0.35 -6.81 5.30
CA HIS A 252 -0.06 -8.15 4.90
C HIS A 252 -0.07 -8.33 3.39
N LEU A 253 -0.14 -9.59 2.95
CA LEU A 253 -0.23 -9.96 1.54
C LEU A 253 -1.69 -10.11 1.12
N ILE A 254 -2.01 -9.63 -0.07
CA ILE A 254 -3.30 -9.87 -0.74
C ILE A 254 -3.03 -10.59 -2.07
N LEU A 255 -3.84 -11.60 -2.36
CA LEU A 255 -3.70 -12.39 -3.58
C LEU A 255 -4.66 -11.87 -4.67
N ARG A 256 -4.11 -11.56 -5.85
CA ARG A 256 -4.84 -11.01 -7.01
C ARG A 256 -5.68 -12.07 -7.72
N GLY A 257 -6.89 -11.68 -8.11
CA GLY A 257 -7.79 -12.54 -8.88
C GLY A 257 -8.64 -13.48 -8.01
N LYS A 258 -8.62 -13.33 -6.68
CA LYS A 258 -9.64 -13.95 -5.82
C LYS A 258 -11.01 -13.29 -6.05
N PRO A 259 -12.09 -14.07 -6.14
CA PRO A 259 -13.45 -13.53 -6.12
C PRO A 259 -13.70 -12.76 -4.82
N ILE A 260 -14.26 -11.56 -4.91
CA ILE A 260 -14.61 -10.73 -3.74
C ILE A 260 -15.84 -11.31 -3.02
N ARG A 261 -16.75 -11.94 -3.77
CA ARG A 261 -17.95 -12.61 -3.24
C ARG A 261 -17.87 -14.10 -3.48
N CYS A 262 -18.13 -14.84 -2.42
CA CYS A 262 -18.22 -16.30 -2.43
C CYS A 262 -19.65 -16.73 -2.78
N ASP A 263 -20.25 -16.16 -3.83
CA ASP A 263 -21.64 -16.45 -4.20
C ASP A 263 -21.76 -17.96 -4.54
N GLY A 264 -22.36 -18.72 -3.62
CA GLY A 264 -22.51 -20.18 -3.72
C GLY A 264 -21.56 -21.03 -2.87
N PHE A 265 -20.55 -20.45 -2.20
CA PHE A 265 -19.72 -21.18 -1.23
C PHE A 265 -20.21 -20.93 0.20
N LYS A 266 -20.70 -21.99 0.85
CA LYS A 266 -20.86 -22.08 2.31
C LYS A 266 -19.67 -22.84 2.88
N ASN A 267 -19.46 -22.78 4.20
CA ASN A 267 -18.47 -23.65 4.86
C ASN A 267 -18.71 -25.09 4.42
N TYR A 268 -17.68 -25.71 3.87
CA TYR A 268 -17.75 -27.04 3.29
C TYR A 268 -16.54 -27.84 3.75
N SER A 269 -16.70 -29.16 3.81
CA SER A 269 -15.60 -30.08 4.02
C SER A 269 -15.28 -30.80 2.72
N PHE A 270 -14.01 -31.17 2.56
CA PHE A 270 -13.56 -31.97 1.44
C PHE A 270 -12.71 -33.13 1.95
N VAL A 271 -12.75 -34.24 1.21
CA VAL A 271 -12.00 -35.44 1.55
C VAL A 271 -10.72 -35.46 0.73
N ILE A 272 -9.60 -35.72 1.40
CA ILE A 272 -8.30 -36.02 0.79
C ILE A 272 -8.12 -37.54 0.84
N PRO A 273 -8.25 -38.23 -0.31
CA PRO A 273 -8.04 -39.66 -0.40
C PRO A 273 -6.66 -40.06 0.09
N SER A 274 -6.57 -41.21 0.74
CA SER A 274 -5.32 -41.81 1.24
C SER A 274 -4.19 -41.87 0.20
N TYR A 275 -4.50 -42.17 -1.07
CA TYR A 275 -3.53 -42.26 -2.16
C TYR A 275 -2.96 -40.90 -2.62
N GLN A 276 -3.63 -39.78 -2.29
CA GLN A 276 -3.19 -38.42 -2.63
C GLN A 276 -2.40 -37.76 -1.49
N GLN A 277 -2.12 -38.47 -0.40
CA GLN A 277 -1.39 -37.95 0.77
C GLN A 277 0.08 -38.35 0.73
N LYS A 278 0.98 -37.40 1.04
CA LYS A 278 2.44 -37.61 1.07
C LYS A 278 2.83 -38.39 2.33
N ARG A 279 3.57 -39.49 2.16
CA ARG A 279 4.11 -40.33 3.25
C ARG A 279 5.33 -39.67 3.93
N ILE A 280 5.21 -38.45 4.46
CA ILE A 280 6.40 -37.72 4.98
C ILE A 280 6.76 -38.14 6.42
N PHE A 281 5.79 -38.50 7.27
CA PHE A 281 6.04 -38.62 8.72
C PHE A 281 5.61 -39.96 9.36
N SER A 282 5.23 -40.97 8.59
CA SER A 282 4.83 -42.27 9.16
C SER A 282 5.09 -43.39 8.18
N ALA A 283 6.22 -44.06 8.33
CA ALA A 283 6.60 -45.19 7.50
C ALA A 283 5.76 -46.47 7.75
N ASN A 284 4.77 -46.48 8.65
CA ASN A 284 4.05 -47.72 9.04
C ASN A 284 2.59 -47.51 9.54
N ARG A 285 1.88 -46.43 9.18
CA ARG A 285 0.44 -46.29 9.50
C ARG A 285 -0.39 -46.35 8.22
N GLU A 286 -1.44 -47.16 8.21
CA GLU A 286 -2.49 -47.09 7.20
C GLU A 286 -3.05 -45.66 7.20
N VAL A 287 -2.83 -44.96 6.08
CA VAL A 287 -3.34 -43.61 5.90
C VAL A 287 -4.79 -43.78 5.45
N SER A 288 -5.74 -43.42 6.31
CA SER A 288 -7.15 -43.37 5.95
C SER A 288 -7.46 -42.06 5.22
N ASP A 289 -8.61 -42.01 4.57
CA ASP A 289 -9.12 -40.78 3.98
C ASP A 289 -9.26 -39.70 5.06
N LYS A 290 -8.80 -38.48 4.74
CA LYS A 290 -8.76 -37.35 5.67
C LYS A 290 -9.82 -36.33 5.27
N THR A 291 -10.78 -36.06 6.15
CA THR A 291 -11.77 -34.99 5.94
C THR A 291 -11.20 -33.68 6.49
N VAL A 292 -11.23 -32.63 5.69
CA VAL A 292 -10.74 -31.29 6.04
C VAL A 292 -11.88 -30.29 5.89
N GLU A 293 -12.06 -29.43 6.90
CA GLU A 293 -13.00 -28.31 6.84
C GLU A 293 -12.35 -27.09 6.20
N TYR A 294 -13.02 -26.47 5.23
CA TYR A 294 -12.56 -25.26 4.58
C TYR A 294 -13.10 -24.03 5.32
N ASP A 295 -12.22 -23.29 5.97
CA ASP A 295 -12.55 -22.05 6.69
C ASP A 295 -12.61 -20.86 5.71
N LEU A 296 -13.81 -20.49 5.28
CA LEU A 296 -14.05 -19.36 4.38
C LEU A 296 -13.69 -18.00 5.00
N LEU A 297 -13.82 -17.84 6.33
CA LEU A 297 -13.51 -16.58 6.99
C LEU A 297 -11.99 -16.35 7.02
N LYS A 298 -11.22 -17.41 7.22
CA LYS A 298 -9.76 -17.35 7.23
C LYS A 298 -9.16 -17.32 5.82
N LEU A 299 -9.60 -18.20 4.92
CA LEU A 299 -8.96 -18.42 3.62
C LEU A 299 -9.55 -17.57 2.49
N GLY A 300 -10.74 -17.02 2.69
CA GLY A 300 -11.53 -16.36 1.65
C GLY A 300 -12.02 -17.33 0.57
N CYS A 301 -12.56 -16.79 -0.53
CA CYS A 301 -13.04 -17.59 -1.65
C CYS A 301 -11.87 -18.34 -2.32
N PRO A 302 -12.00 -19.64 -2.61
CA PRO A 302 -10.96 -20.40 -3.30
C PRO A 302 -10.82 -19.95 -4.75
N TYR A 303 -9.60 -20.02 -5.29
CA TYR A 303 -9.38 -19.87 -6.73
C TYR A 303 -10.06 -21.01 -7.48
N SER A 304 -10.68 -20.71 -8.62
CA SER A 304 -11.24 -21.74 -9.50
C SER A 304 -10.30 -21.97 -10.69
N VAL A 305 -9.65 -23.13 -10.75
CA VAL A 305 -8.63 -23.43 -11.76
C VAL A 305 -8.96 -24.73 -12.49
N GLN A 306 -8.77 -24.76 -13.80
CA GLN A 306 -8.88 -26.00 -14.59
C GLN A 306 -7.63 -26.85 -14.42
N ASN A 307 -7.78 -28.17 -14.30
CA ASN A 307 -6.65 -29.07 -14.13
C ASN A 307 -5.58 -28.98 -15.23
N ASN A 308 -5.95 -28.60 -16.45
CA ASN A 308 -5.04 -28.42 -17.60
C ASN A 308 -4.36 -27.03 -17.66
N LYS A 309 -4.68 -26.12 -16.74
CA LYS A 309 -4.10 -24.77 -16.70
C LYS A 309 -3.06 -24.67 -15.58
N ALA A 310 -1.89 -24.14 -15.93
CA ALA A 310 -0.89 -23.76 -14.96
C ALA A 310 -1.43 -22.65 -14.04
N PHE A 311 -1.01 -22.68 -12.78
CA PHE A 311 -1.44 -21.74 -11.74
C PHE A 311 -0.26 -21.07 -11.08
N LYS A 312 -0.36 -19.75 -10.95
CA LYS A 312 0.56 -18.92 -10.17
C LYS A 312 -0.24 -17.72 -9.65
N PRO A 313 -0.32 -17.50 -8.33
CA PRO A 313 -1.06 -16.36 -7.81
C PRO A 313 -0.29 -15.07 -8.06
N GLY A 314 -0.98 -13.99 -8.44
CA GLY A 314 -0.43 -12.64 -8.32
C GLY A 314 -0.53 -12.19 -6.87
N ILE A 315 0.48 -11.47 -6.38
CA ILE A 315 0.59 -11.12 -4.96
C ILE A 315 0.91 -9.64 -4.84
N ASP A 316 0.17 -8.95 -3.98
CA ASP A 316 0.35 -7.54 -3.69
C ASP A 316 0.57 -7.35 -2.18
N LEU A 317 1.34 -6.32 -1.82
CA LEU A 317 1.62 -5.92 -0.45
C LEU A 317 0.72 -4.74 -0.06
N TYR A 318 0.07 -4.85 1.11
CA TYR A 318 -0.86 -3.86 1.64
C TYR A 318 -0.51 -3.48 3.08
N ASP A 319 -0.77 -2.22 3.42
CA ASP A 319 -0.80 -1.72 4.80
C ASP A 319 -2.24 -1.37 5.16
N GLY A 320 -2.93 -2.26 5.86
CA GLY A 320 -4.38 -2.17 6.05
C GLY A 320 -5.09 -2.18 4.69
N GLU A 321 -5.82 -1.13 4.35
CA GLU A 321 -6.52 -1.03 3.06
C GLU A 321 -5.67 -0.36 1.95
N THR A 322 -4.46 0.12 2.29
CA THR A 322 -3.63 0.88 1.35
C THR A 322 -2.70 -0.05 0.58
N PHE A 323 -2.78 -0.02 -0.75
CA PHE A 323 -1.82 -0.70 -1.61
C PHE A 323 -0.43 -0.08 -1.48
N VAL A 324 0.59 -0.93 -1.29
CA VAL A 324 2.01 -0.50 -1.18
C VAL A 324 2.76 -0.78 -2.48
N LYS A 325 2.89 -2.05 -2.87
CA LYS A 325 3.60 -2.50 -4.08
C LYS A 325 3.21 -3.92 -4.48
N GLU A 326 3.46 -4.28 -5.74
CA GLU A 326 3.40 -5.67 -6.19
C GLU A 326 4.58 -6.47 -5.60
N VAL A 327 4.35 -7.74 -5.24
CA VAL A 327 5.41 -8.65 -4.79
C VAL A 327 6.01 -9.33 -6.00
N ASP A 328 7.15 -8.84 -6.44
CA ASP A 328 7.86 -9.31 -7.63
C ASP A 328 9.03 -10.26 -7.34
N VAL A 329 9.32 -10.49 -6.06
CA VAL A 329 10.46 -11.27 -5.55
C VAL A 329 10.18 -12.77 -5.40
N ASN A 330 11.16 -13.51 -4.88
CA ASN A 330 11.08 -14.94 -4.66
C ASN A 330 10.20 -15.32 -3.46
N TYR A 331 9.30 -16.27 -3.69
CA TYR A 331 8.43 -16.86 -2.68
C TYR A 331 8.31 -18.37 -2.89
N VAL A 332 7.90 -19.08 -1.85
CA VAL A 332 7.61 -20.52 -1.89
C VAL A 332 6.17 -20.76 -1.50
N LEU A 333 5.60 -21.85 -1.98
CA LEU A 333 4.28 -22.31 -1.57
C LEU A 333 4.31 -23.80 -1.24
N TRP A 334 3.42 -24.23 -0.37
CA TRP A 334 3.25 -25.64 -0.03
C TRP A 334 1.82 -25.94 0.39
N GLU A 335 1.41 -27.19 0.23
CA GLU A 335 0.07 -27.65 0.60
C GLU A 335 0.04 -28.04 2.09
N GLN A 336 -0.92 -27.49 2.85
CA GLN A 336 -0.97 -27.60 4.31
C GLN A 336 -1.38 -28.98 4.82
N HIS A 337 -2.12 -29.76 4.03
CA HIS A 337 -2.70 -31.02 4.46
C HIS A 337 -1.96 -32.25 3.93
N GLY A 338 -0.84 -32.05 3.22
CA GLY A 338 0.05 -33.08 2.69
C GLY A 338 -0.39 -33.66 1.34
N ARG A 339 -1.24 -32.97 0.59
CA ARG A 339 -1.76 -33.44 -0.70
C ARG A 339 -0.69 -33.35 -1.80
N THR A 340 -0.53 -34.40 -2.61
CA THR A 340 0.54 -34.51 -3.63
C THR A 340 0.10 -34.28 -5.07
N GLY A 341 -1.17 -33.92 -5.29
CA GLY A 341 -1.79 -33.82 -6.61
C GLY A 341 -1.35 -32.67 -7.50
N TYR A 342 -0.12 -32.16 -7.32
CA TYR A 342 0.46 -31.05 -8.07
C TYR A 342 1.98 -31.22 -8.21
N LYS A 343 2.58 -30.53 -9.18
CA LYS A 343 4.03 -30.33 -9.27
C LYS A 343 4.37 -28.92 -9.72
N TYR A 344 5.65 -28.61 -9.60
CA TYR A 344 6.28 -27.46 -10.21
C TYR A 344 6.56 -27.74 -11.70
N SER A 345 6.29 -26.76 -12.56
CA SER A 345 6.35 -26.94 -14.01
C SER A 345 7.76 -26.88 -14.59
N ALA A 346 8.67 -26.17 -13.94
CA ALA A 346 10.02 -25.92 -14.44
C ALA A 346 11.07 -26.70 -13.62
N THR A 347 12.15 -27.09 -14.29
CA THR A 347 13.38 -27.60 -13.67
C THR A 347 14.32 -26.46 -13.26
N MET A 348 15.29 -26.73 -12.38
CA MET A 348 16.31 -25.73 -12.00
C MET A 348 17.10 -25.23 -13.23
N LYS A 349 17.33 -26.13 -14.20
CA LYS A 349 17.98 -25.81 -15.47
C LYS A 349 17.15 -24.85 -16.33
N GLU A 350 15.86 -25.10 -16.47
CA GLU A 350 14.94 -24.21 -17.22
C GLU A 350 14.78 -22.85 -16.53
N ALA A 351 14.85 -22.82 -15.20
CA ALA A 351 14.86 -21.59 -14.41
C ALA A 351 16.19 -20.81 -14.49
N GLY A 352 17.23 -21.38 -15.12
CA GLY A 352 18.53 -20.74 -15.31
C GLY A 352 19.46 -20.80 -14.09
N CYS A 353 19.22 -21.71 -13.15
CA CYS A 353 20.09 -21.88 -11.99
C CYS A 353 21.52 -22.29 -12.40
N ILE A 354 22.51 -21.71 -11.73
CA ILE A 354 23.94 -22.03 -11.92
C ILE A 354 24.36 -23.16 -10.97
N SER A 355 23.79 -23.17 -9.77
CA SER A 355 23.98 -24.20 -8.74
C SER A 355 22.66 -24.86 -8.38
N GLU A 356 22.70 -25.96 -7.63
CA GLU A 356 21.48 -26.65 -7.20
C GLU A 356 20.68 -25.77 -6.22
N ALA A 357 19.40 -25.53 -6.53
CA ALA A 357 18.52 -24.75 -5.68
C ALA A 357 18.04 -25.54 -4.45
N GLN A 358 17.63 -24.82 -3.41
CA GLN A 358 16.94 -25.40 -2.26
C GLN A 358 15.58 -25.99 -2.68
N SER A 359 15.15 -27.06 -2.00
CA SER A 359 13.85 -27.71 -2.19
C SER A 359 13.22 -28.06 -0.84
N TRP A 360 11.91 -28.23 -0.79
CA TRP A 360 11.18 -28.60 0.43
C TRP A 360 11.72 -29.86 1.08
N GLU A 361 12.13 -30.87 0.30
CA GLU A 361 12.73 -32.09 0.84
C GLU A 361 14.06 -31.81 1.56
N LYS A 362 14.92 -30.98 0.98
CA LYS A 362 16.20 -30.60 1.60
C LYS A 362 15.99 -29.72 2.83
N MET A 363 15.13 -28.70 2.73
CA MET A 363 14.88 -27.75 3.81
C MET A 363 14.23 -28.41 5.03
N THR A 364 13.29 -29.34 4.81
CA THR A 364 12.66 -30.09 5.91
C THR A 364 13.60 -31.10 6.57
N LYS A 365 14.45 -31.80 5.80
CA LYS A 365 15.45 -32.74 6.34
C LYS A 365 16.60 -32.04 7.06
N ALA A 366 17.11 -30.94 6.51
CA ALA A 366 18.31 -30.25 7.03
C ALA A 366 18.09 -29.64 8.43
N MET A 367 16.86 -29.20 8.73
CA MET A 367 16.59 -28.43 9.94
C MET A 367 15.89 -29.24 11.06
N GLN A 368 15.54 -30.52 10.84
CA GLN A 368 14.83 -31.38 11.82
C GLN A 368 13.60 -30.70 12.48
N VAL A 369 12.89 -29.85 11.74
CA VAL A 369 11.91 -28.91 12.30
C VAL A 369 10.52 -29.54 12.43
N PRO A 370 9.74 -29.19 13.49
CA PRO A 370 8.37 -29.69 13.65
C PRO A 370 7.34 -29.13 12.65
N SER A 371 7.61 -28.03 11.93
CA SER A 371 6.65 -27.41 11.00
C SER A 371 7.27 -26.94 9.69
N MET A 372 6.51 -27.06 8.59
CA MET A 372 6.95 -26.66 7.24
C MET A 372 7.20 -25.14 7.14
N GLU A 373 6.45 -24.34 7.89
CA GLU A 373 6.54 -22.87 7.90
C GLU A 373 7.90 -22.34 8.40
N SER A 374 8.53 -23.07 9.31
CA SER A 374 9.82 -22.70 9.90
C SER A 374 11.02 -23.33 9.19
N ALA A 375 10.78 -24.30 8.30
CA ALA A 375 11.83 -24.99 7.56
C ALA A 375 12.48 -24.12 6.46
N TRP A 376 11.73 -23.20 5.85
CA TRP A 376 12.23 -22.33 4.79
C TRP A 376 11.82 -20.87 5.04
N ASN A 377 12.82 -20.01 5.22
CA ASN A 377 12.62 -18.61 5.58
C ASN A 377 13.69 -17.73 4.90
N LYS A 378 13.61 -16.42 5.14
CA LYS A 378 14.52 -15.45 4.53
C LYS A 378 15.94 -15.55 5.09
N GLU A 379 16.10 -16.01 6.33
CA GLU A 379 17.39 -16.14 7.01
C GLU A 379 18.22 -17.30 6.44
N ASN A 380 17.56 -18.35 5.95
CA ASN A 380 18.21 -19.53 5.39
C ASN A 380 18.10 -19.64 3.86
N TYR A 381 17.47 -18.68 3.19
CA TYR A 381 17.35 -18.67 1.73
C TYR A 381 18.69 -18.44 1.04
N GLN A 382 19.00 -19.29 0.05
CA GLN A 382 20.18 -19.17 -0.80
C GLN A 382 19.78 -19.19 -2.28
N SER A 383 20.23 -18.16 -2.99
CA SER A 383 19.98 -18.03 -4.43
C SER A 383 20.86 -18.99 -5.24
N CYS A 384 20.23 -19.76 -6.14
CA CYS A 384 20.91 -20.68 -7.06
C CYS A 384 21.68 -19.96 -8.20
N PHE A 385 21.61 -18.62 -8.25
CA PHE A 385 22.26 -17.79 -9.26
C PHE A 385 23.61 -17.21 -8.80
N LYS A 386 24.03 -17.50 -7.56
CA LYS A 386 25.36 -17.12 -7.04
C LYS A 386 26.32 -18.30 -7.19
N GLU A 387 27.56 -18.04 -7.60
CA GLU A 387 28.62 -19.06 -7.62
C GLU A 387 28.93 -19.52 -6.18
N SER A 388 28.85 -20.83 -5.92
CA SER A 388 29.21 -21.38 -4.61
C SER A 388 30.72 -21.30 -4.43
N SER A 389 31.18 -20.48 -3.50
CA SER A 389 32.61 -20.25 -3.29
C SER A 389 33.37 -21.40 -2.63
N ASN A 390 32.71 -22.45 -2.13
CA ASN A 390 33.35 -23.42 -1.22
C ASN A 390 33.07 -24.92 -1.42
N ASP A 391 32.35 -25.36 -2.47
CA ASP A 391 32.18 -26.80 -2.71
C ASP A 391 32.81 -27.24 -4.04
N PRO A 392 33.62 -28.32 -4.05
CA PRO A 392 34.10 -28.91 -5.29
C PRO A 392 32.89 -29.39 -6.09
N VAL A 393 32.95 -29.18 -7.41
CA VAL A 393 31.93 -29.50 -8.41
C VAL A 393 31.49 -30.97 -8.34
N ALA A 394 30.66 -31.31 -7.35
CA ALA A 394 29.67 -32.36 -7.50
C ALA A 394 28.73 -31.84 -8.58
N ALA A 395 28.61 -32.55 -9.70
CA ALA A 395 27.74 -32.17 -10.80
C ALA A 395 26.34 -31.86 -10.26
N ALA A 396 25.98 -30.57 -10.19
CA ALA A 396 24.71 -30.14 -9.66
C ALA A 396 23.60 -30.78 -10.49
N ASN A 397 22.69 -31.51 -9.85
CA ASN A 397 21.57 -32.14 -10.55
C ASN A 397 20.49 -31.07 -10.83
N LEU A 398 20.67 -30.33 -11.93
CA LEU A 398 19.78 -29.22 -12.31
C LEU A 398 18.47 -29.69 -12.98
N ASP A 399 18.30 -31.00 -13.17
CA ASP A 399 17.06 -31.57 -13.73
C ASP A 399 15.96 -31.76 -12.67
N GLN A 400 16.25 -31.44 -11.41
CA GLN A 400 15.26 -31.43 -10.33
C GLN A 400 14.24 -30.30 -10.51
N PRO A 401 13.01 -30.44 -9.97
CA PRO A 401 12.00 -29.38 -10.00
C PRO A 401 12.48 -28.10 -9.30
N TYR A 402 12.20 -26.95 -9.91
CA TYR A 402 12.42 -25.65 -9.30
C TYR A 402 11.18 -25.23 -8.50
N GLU A 403 11.28 -25.33 -7.17
CA GLU A 403 10.16 -25.13 -6.23
C GLU A 403 10.01 -23.67 -5.74
N ILE A 404 10.88 -22.77 -6.19
CA ILE A 404 10.81 -21.34 -5.89
C ILE A 404 10.05 -20.64 -7.02
N LEU A 405 9.14 -19.75 -6.64
CA LEU A 405 8.27 -19.02 -7.55
C LEU A 405 8.61 -17.53 -7.49
N ASN A 406 8.41 -16.83 -8.61
CA ASN A 406 8.55 -15.38 -8.68
C ASN A 406 7.62 -14.80 -9.76
N SER A 407 7.57 -13.47 -9.83
CA SER A 407 6.69 -12.75 -10.77
C SER A 407 7.08 -12.92 -12.25
N SER A 408 8.34 -13.26 -12.55
CA SER A 408 8.83 -13.33 -13.92
C SER A 408 8.10 -14.39 -14.74
N GLN A 409 7.92 -14.15 -16.04
CA GLN A 409 7.23 -15.09 -16.94
C GLN A 409 8.00 -16.40 -17.14
N ALA A 410 9.32 -16.39 -16.91
CA ALA A 410 10.18 -17.58 -16.90
C ALA A 410 10.12 -18.39 -15.58
N ALA A 411 9.30 -17.96 -14.61
CA ALA A 411 9.19 -18.64 -13.33
C ALA A 411 8.51 -20.01 -13.44
N SER A 412 8.80 -20.87 -12.47
CA SER A 412 8.02 -22.09 -12.26
C SER A 412 6.54 -21.76 -11.98
N HIS A 413 5.65 -22.70 -12.31
CA HIS A 413 4.21 -22.62 -12.05
C HIS A 413 3.72 -23.92 -11.43
N ILE A 414 2.55 -23.88 -10.78
CA ILE A 414 1.88 -25.09 -10.30
C ILE A 414 1.07 -25.71 -11.43
N VAL A 415 1.29 -27.00 -11.67
CA VAL A 415 0.48 -27.80 -12.59
C VAL A 415 -0.14 -28.97 -11.84
N TRP A 416 -1.34 -29.36 -12.26
CA TRP A 416 -2.21 -30.24 -11.49
C TRP A 416 -2.28 -31.65 -12.10
N TYR A 417 -2.37 -32.64 -11.22
CA TYR A 417 -2.64 -34.03 -11.59
C TYR A 417 -3.97 -34.52 -11.04
N ASP A 418 -4.38 -33.95 -9.91
CA ASP A 418 -5.62 -34.29 -9.25
C ASP A 418 -6.60 -33.12 -9.28
N VAL A 419 -7.89 -33.46 -9.19
CA VAL A 419 -8.99 -32.53 -9.02
C VAL A 419 -9.43 -32.49 -7.55
N GLY A 420 -9.90 -31.34 -7.09
CA GLY A 420 -10.36 -31.14 -5.72
C GLY A 420 -9.88 -29.82 -5.12
N THR A 421 -10.11 -29.66 -3.83
CA THR A 421 -9.67 -28.47 -3.08
C THR A 421 -8.27 -28.71 -2.50
N PHE A 422 -7.40 -27.72 -2.66
CA PHE A 422 -6.06 -27.64 -2.11
C PHE A 422 -5.96 -26.39 -1.24
N VAL A 423 -5.30 -26.50 -0.09
CA VAL A 423 -5.04 -25.33 0.78
C VAL A 423 -3.55 -25.09 0.80
N PHE A 424 -3.14 -23.93 0.28
CA PHE A 424 -1.75 -23.54 0.18
C PHE A 424 -1.40 -22.48 1.22
N THR A 425 -0.20 -22.59 1.75
CA THR A 425 0.48 -21.47 2.39
C THR A 425 1.54 -20.97 1.44
N LEU A 426 1.62 -19.65 1.30
CA LEU A 426 2.65 -18.95 0.56
C LEU A 426 3.46 -18.08 1.51
N LYS A 427 4.78 -18.07 1.33
CA LYS A 427 5.70 -17.28 2.11
C LYS A 427 6.75 -16.61 1.23
N VAL A 428 6.93 -15.30 1.43
CA VAL A 428 8.03 -14.56 0.79
C VAL A 428 9.33 -14.91 1.49
N ILE A 429 10.35 -15.30 0.73
CA ILE A 429 11.64 -15.76 1.27
C ILE A 429 12.81 -14.88 0.83
N ASP A 430 12.55 -13.85 0.03
CA ASP A 430 13.57 -12.91 -0.38
C ASP A 430 13.98 -12.00 0.82
N PRO A 431 15.24 -12.07 1.28
CA PRO A 431 15.69 -11.30 2.44
C PRO A 431 15.72 -9.80 2.18
N ASP A 432 15.72 -9.36 0.91
CA ASP A 432 15.83 -7.96 0.53
C ASP A 432 14.48 -7.24 0.36
N PHE A 433 13.37 -7.98 0.43
CA PHE A 433 12.06 -7.44 0.12
C PHE A 433 11.36 -6.71 1.27
N SER A 434 11.39 -7.29 2.49
CA SER A 434 10.66 -6.80 3.66
C SER A 434 11.27 -7.33 4.97
N LEU A 435 11.16 -6.55 6.04
CA LEU A 435 11.44 -6.96 7.41
C LEU A 435 10.34 -7.87 7.97
N CYS A 436 9.12 -7.79 7.45
CA CYS A 436 8.00 -8.61 7.87
C CYS A 436 8.19 -10.09 7.53
N ASN A 437 7.63 -10.96 8.36
CA ASN A 437 7.40 -12.37 8.00
C ASN A 437 6.10 -12.45 7.21
N LEU A 438 6.21 -12.32 5.88
CA LEU A 438 5.06 -12.22 4.98
C LEU A 438 4.60 -13.61 4.55
N THR A 439 3.48 -14.05 5.13
CA THR A 439 2.84 -15.34 4.86
C THR A 439 1.35 -15.15 4.59
N VAL A 440 0.77 -15.92 3.67
CA VAL A 440 -0.66 -15.94 3.40
C VAL A 440 -1.16 -17.34 3.08
N GLU A 441 -2.34 -17.67 3.56
CA GLU A 441 -3.02 -18.94 3.27
C GLU A 441 -4.18 -18.73 2.30
N PHE A 442 -4.40 -19.71 1.42
CA PHE A 442 -5.49 -19.65 0.46
C PHE A 442 -5.90 -21.01 -0.10
N GLY A 443 -7.17 -21.09 -0.50
CA GLY A 443 -7.71 -22.24 -1.22
C GLY A 443 -7.58 -22.15 -2.74
N VAL A 444 -7.39 -23.31 -3.37
CA VAL A 444 -7.54 -23.50 -4.81
C VAL A 444 -8.44 -24.70 -5.05
N GLN A 445 -9.54 -24.49 -5.74
CA GLN A 445 -10.42 -25.53 -6.23
C GLN A 445 -10.07 -25.85 -7.68
N VAL A 446 -9.53 -27.05 -7.88
CA VAL A 446 -9.16 -27.58 -9.19
C VAL A 446 -10.28 -28.45 -9.71
N TYR A 447 -10.81 -28.12 -10.88
CA TYR A 447 -11.86 -28.91 -11.53
C TYR A 447 -11.34 -29.57 -12.81
N GLY A 448 -11.86 -30.77 -13.07
CA GLY A 448 -11.54 -31.51 -14.29
C GLY A 448 -12.10 -30.81 -15.52
N THR A 449 -11.40 -30.91 -16.63
CA THR A 449 -12.02 -30.68 -17.93
C THR A 449 -13.10 -31.74 -18.12
N ARG A 450 -14.37 -31.33 -18.27
CA ARG A 450 -15.41 -32.22 -18.79
C ARG A 450 -14.96 -32.59 -20.20
N SER A 451 -14.55 -33.85 -20.40
CA SER A 451 -14.37 -34.36 -21.76
C SER A 451 -15.71 -34.23 -22.48
N VAL A 452 -15.71 -33.62 -23.67
CA VAL A 452 -16.89 -33.48 -24.55
C VAL A 452 -17.31 -34.84 -25.13
N MET A 453 -16.76 -35.94 -24.62
CA MET A 453 -16.77 -37.25 -25.23
C MET A 453 -17.42 -38.28 -24.30
N GLU A 454 -18.62 -38.02 -23.79
CA GLU A 454 -19.47 -39.08 -23.21
C GLU A 454 -20.95 -38.72 -23.00
N GLU A 455 -21.56 -38.01 -23.93
CA GLU A 455 -23.00 -38.17 -24.16
C GLU A 455 -23.21 -38.35 -25.66
N ILE A 456 -23.34 -39.59 -26.13
CA ILE A 456 -23.96 -39.82 -27.43
C ILE A 456 -25.36 -39.24 -27.28
N PRO A 457 -25.74 -38.19 -28.04
CA PRO A 457 -27.03 -37.59 -27.86
C PRO A 457 -28.11 -38.66 -27.98
N THR A 458 -29.08 -38.66 -27.08
CA THR A 458 -30.15 -39.67 -27.03
C THR A 458 -30.84 -39.84 -28.40
N PHE A 459 -30.90 -38.79 -29.22
CA PHE A 459 -31.43 -38.87 -30.59
C PHE A 459 -30.59 -39.73 -31.55
N VAL A 460 -29.27 -39.85 -31.36
CA VAL A 460 -28.39 -40.70 -32.18
C VAL A 460 -28.63 -42.18 -31.85
N VAL A 461 -28.78 -42.51 -30.56
CA VAL A 461 -29.10 -43.88 -30.11
C VAL A 461 -30.53 -44.27 -30.51
N LEU A 462 -31.49 -43.36 -30.34
CA LEU A 462 -32.87 -43.59 -30.78
C LEU A 462 -32.98 -43.68 -32.31
N GLY A 463 -32.23 -42.84 -33.03
CA GLY A 463 -32.18 -42.85 -34.50
C GLY A 463 -31.60 -44.16 -35.05
N SER A 464 -30.49 -44.65 -34.49
CA SER A 464 -29.91 -45.92 -34.91
C SER A 464 -30.81 -47.13 -34.58
N SER A 465 -31.52 -47.07 -33.44
CA SER A 465 -32.50 -48.09 -33.05
C SER A 465 -33.73 -48.10 -33.96
N CYS A 466 -34.25 -46.93 -34.34
CA CYS A 466 -35.38 -46.84 -35.27
C CYS A 466 -34.99 -47.32 -36.67
N LEU A 467 -33.79 -46.95 -37.15
CA LEU A 467 -33.32 -47.36 -38.46
C LEU A 467 -33.15 -48.89 -38.55
N THR A 468 -32.61 -49.52 -37.51
CA THR A 468 -32.46 -50.98 -37.46
C THR A 468 -33.82 -51.70 -37.44
N ILE A 469 -34.80 -51.19 -36.69
CA ILE A 469 -36.17 -51.74 -36.69
C ILE A 469 -36.80 -51.63 -38.09
N ILE A 470 -36.67 -50.47 -38.76
CA ILE A 470 -37.22 -50.27 -40.11
C ILE A 470 -36.56 -51.24 -41.11
N ILE A 471 -35.25 -51.43 -41.04
CA ILE A 471 -34.53 -52.38 -41.90
C ILE A 471 -35.00 -53.82 -41.65
N LEU A 472 -35.23 -54.22 -40.39
CA LEU A 472 -35.75 -55.54 -40.06
C LEU A 472 -37.20 -55.75 -40.52
N LEU A 473 -38.03 -54.72 -40.44
CA LEU A 473 -39.41 -54.77 -40.95
C LEU A 473 -39.44 -54.85 -42.48
N LEU A 474 -38.59 -54.07 -43.15
CA LEU A 474 -38.45 -54.13 -44.60
C LEU A 474 -37.91 -55.49 -45.05
N SER A 475 -36.88 -56.02 -44.39
CA SER A 475 -36.34 -57.34 -44.73
C SER A 475 -37.36 -58.46 -44.48
N GLY A 476 -38.12 -58.39 -43.38
CA GLY A 476 -39.23 -59.31 -43.11
C GLY A 476 -40.36 -59.22 -44.14
N TYR A 477 -40.68 -58.02 -44.61
CA TYR A 477 -41.67 -57.83 -45.67
C TYR A 477 -41.20 -58.45 -46.99
N TYR A 478 -39.96 -58.15 -47.41
CA TYR A 478 -39.41 -58.70 -48.65
C TYR A 478 -39.25 -60.22 -48.61
N THR A 479 -38.85 -60.80 -47.47
CA THR A 479 -38.79 -62.27 -47.34
C THR A 479 -40.18 -62.90 -47.34
N ALA A 480 -41.19 -62.28 -46.73
CA ALA A 480 -42.56 -62.79 -46.78
C ALA A 480 -43.16 -62.73 -48.20
N VAL A 481 -42.90 -61.66 -48.95
CA VAL A 481 -43.34 -61.53 -50.35
C VAL A 481 -42.64 -62.54 -51.25
N LEU A 482 -41.31 -62.69 -51.12
CA LEU A 482 -40.53 -63.65 -51.92
C LEU A 482 -40.79 -65.13 -51.60
N CYS A 483 -41.33 -65.44 -50.42
CA CYS A 483 -41.72 -66.81 -50.04
C CYS A 483 -43.20 -67.12 -50.29
N SER A 484 -43.99 -66.15 -50.77
CA SER A 484 -45.41 -66.33 -51.09
C SER A 484 -45.69 -66.51 -52.59
N ASP A 485 -44.66 -66.33 -53.43
CA ASP A 485 -44.59 -66.79 -54.83
C ASP A 485 -43.85 -68.13 -54.89
#